data_AF-A0A0C9SLV8-F1
#
_entry.id   AF-A0A0C9SLV8-F1
#
_cell.length_a   1.000
_cell.length_b   1.000
_cell.length_c   1.000
_cell.angle_alpha   90.00
_cell.angle_beta   90.00
_cell.angle_gamma   90.00
#
_symmetry.space_group_name_H-M   'P 1'
#
loop_
_entity.id
_entity.type
_entity.pdbx_description
1 polymer ?
#
loop_
_entity_poly.entity_id
_entity_poly.type
_entity_poly.pdbx_seq_one_letter_code
_entity_poly.pdbx_strand_id
1 'polypeptide(L)'
;MLQVLTGKIPYHYYVRESQVLYAISKGIIPMRPNAPVVTDRQWRFMQRCWMPVDVDEPRPRADEVVEFARQELVEMRNSSL
;
A
#
# COMPACT_ATOMS: atom_id res chain seq x y z
N MET A 1 -5.01 2.45 0.38
CA MET A 1 -4.04 3.54 0.09
C MET A 1 -3.50 3.47 -1.34
N LEU A 2 -2.90 2.36 -1.79
CA LEU A 2 -2.28 2.26 -3.13
C LEU A 2 -3.15 2.79 -4.27
N GLN A 3 -4.40 2.33 -4.38
CA GLN A 3 -5.33 2.78 -5.41
C GLN A 3 -5.66 4.27 -5.31
N VAL A 4 -5.77 4.80 -4.10
CA VAL A 4 -6.09 6.21 -3.85
C VAL A 4 -4.94 7.10 -4.34
N LEU A 5 -3.69 6.75 -4.02
CA LEU A 5 -2.52 7.53 -4.41
C LEU A 5 -2.18 7.42 -5.90
N THR A 6 -2.45 6.27 -6.51
CA THR A 6 -2.06 6.00 -7.92
C THR A 6 -3.18 6.23 -8.92
N GLY A 7 -4.44 6.26 -8.48
CA GLY A 7 -5.61 6.22 -9.36
C GLY A 7 -5.80 4.89 -10.10
N LYS A 8 -5.00 3.86 -9.79
CA LYS A 8 -5.01 2.57 -10.50
C LYS A 8 -5.43 1.45 -9.58
N ILE A 9 -6.22 0.51 -10.12
CA ILE A 9 -6.58 -0.72 -9.41
C ILE A 9 -5.28 -1.51 -9.12
N PRO A 10 -5.08 -2.04 -7.90
CA PRO A 10 -3.94 -2.91 -7.62
C PRO A 10 -3.90 -4.08 -8.61
N TYR A 11 -2.71 -4.43 -9.08
CA TYR A 11 -2.50 -5.46 -10.10
C TYR A 11 -3.11 -5.20 -11.49
N HIS A 12 -3.41 -3.93 -11.85
CA HIS A 12 -3.96 -3.57 -13.17
C HIS A 12 -3.12 -4.04 -14.39
N TYR A 13 -1.88 -4.49 -14.17
CA TYR A 13 -0.98 -5.02 -15.20
C TYR A 13 -1.20 -6.51 -15.48
N TYR A 14 -1.98 -7.22 -14.67
CA TYR A 14 -2.45 -8.55 -15.02
C TYR A 14 -3.70 -8.46 -15.89
N VAL A 15 -3.73 -9.26 -16.94
CA VAL A 15 -4.84 -9.28 -17.92
C VAL A 15 -6.04 -10.04 -17.38
N ARG A 16 -5.81 -11.04 -16.51
CA ARG A 16 -6.85 -11.93 -15.97
C ARG A 16 -6.83 -11.96 -14.45
N GLU A 17 -8.00 -12.03 -13.82
CA GLU A 17 -8.15 -12.14 -12.37
C GLU A 17 -7.45 -13.40 -11.80
N SER A 18 -7.41 -14.50 -12.55
CA SER A 18 -6.70 -15.72 -12.15
C SER A 18 -5.19 -15.49 -11.95
N GLN A 19 -4.58 -14.56 -12.69
CA GLN A 19 -3.18 -14.19 -12.49
C GLN A 19 -3.00 -13.41 -11.18
N VAL A 20 -3.97 -12.57 -10.82
CA VAL A 20 -3.99 -11.85 -9.53
C VAL A 20 -4.09 -12.85 -8.38
N LEU A 21 -5.05 -13.77 -8.45
CA LEU A 21 -5.23 -14.83 -7.44
C LEU A 21 -3.97 -15.69 -7.29
N TYR A 22 -3.35 -16.09 -8.41
CA TYR A 22 -2.10 -16.83 -8.40
C TYR A 22 -0.98 -16.03 -7.71
N ALA A 23 -0.80 -14.75 -8.06
CA ALA A 23 0.23 -13.90 -7.44
C ALA A 23 0.03 -13.76 -5.92
N ILE A 24 -1.21 -13.50 -5.48
CA ILE A 24 -1.55 -13.39 -4.06
C ILE A 24 -1.27 -14.72 -3.35
N SER A 25 -1.61 -15.86 -3.95
CA SER A 25 -1.33 -17.19 -3.38
C SER A 25 0.17 -17.47 -3.20
N LYS A 26 1.04 -16.76 -3.94
CA LYS A 26 2.49 -16.81 -3.83
C LYS A 26 3.07 -15.73 -2.91
N GLY A 27 2.23 -14.95 -2.24
CA GLY A 27 2.67 -13.83 -1.40
C GLY A 27 3.24 -12.65 -2.18
N ILE A 28 3.01 -12.59 -3.50
CA ILE A 28 3.47 -11.49 -4.34
C ILE A 28 2.52 -10.31 -4.13
N ILE A 29 3.06 -9.19 -3.65
CA ILE A 29 2.34 -7.93 -3.49
C ILE A 29 2.32 -7.11 -4.81
N PRO A 30 1.49 -6.06 -4.93
CA PRO A 30 1.48 -5.23 -6.13
C PRO A 30 2.86 -4.65 -6.46
N MET A 31 3.14 -4.39 -7.74
CA MET A 31 4.35 -3.69 -8.16
C MET A 31 4.42 -2.30 -7.52
N ARG A 32 5.58 -1.95 -6.98
CA ARG A 32 5.83 -0.62 -6.42
C ARG A 32 5.70 0.46 -7.51
N PRO A 33 4.85 1.50 -7.31
CA PRO A 33 4.79 2.65 -8.21
C PRO A 33 6.06 3.51 -8.15
N ASN A 34 6.22 4.44 -9.09
CA ASN A 34 7.32 5.40 -9.08
C ASN A 34 7.32 6.22 -7.77
N ALA A 35 8.51 6.47 -7.23
CA ALA A 35 8.70 7.15 -5.95
C ALA A 35 8.00 8.53 -5.82
N PRO A 36 7.89 9.37 -6.88
CA PRO A 36 7.16 10.63 -6.79
C PRO A 36 5.64 10.48 -6.58
N VAL A 37 5.07 9.31 -6.91
CA VAL A 37 3.62 9.02 -6.74
C VAL A 37 3.37 8.36 -5.39
N VAL A 38 4.27 7.48 -4.96
CA VAL A 38 4.21 6.80 -3.67
C VAL A 38 5.57 6.88 -2.99
N THR A 39 5.62 7.62 -1.89
CA THR A 39 6.84 7.84 -1.11
C THR A 39 7.33 6.53 -0.50
N ASP A 40 8.62 6.48 -0.11
CA ASP A 40 9.16 5.33 0.63
C ASP A 40 8.38 5.05 1.92
N ARG A 41 7.97 6.11 2.63
CA ARG A 41 7.20 6.01 3.87
C ARG A 41 5.84 5.36 3.65
N GLN A 42 5.08 5.85 2.66
CA GLN A 42 3.79 5.28 2.26
C GLN A 42 3.94 3.84 1.80
N TRP A 43 4.98 3.53 1.00
CA TRP A 43 5.22 2.19 0.49
C TRP A 43 5.50 1.20 1.63
N ARG A 44 6.42 1.51 2.55
CA ARG A 44 6.73 0.66 3.70
C ARG A 44 5.50 0.39 4.56
N PHE A 45 4.68 1.41 4.81
CA PHE A 45 3.44 1.23 5.57
C PHE A 45 2.45 0.29 4.86
N MET A 46 2.29 0.42 3.55
CA MET A 46 1.44 -0.51 2.77
C MET A 46 1.97 -1.95 2.79
N GLN A 47 3.28 -2.15 2.72
CA GLN A 47 3.87 -3.48 2.82
C GLN A 47 3.52 -4.13 4.16
N ARG A 48 3.62 -3.39 5.27
CA ARG A 48 3.21 -3.87 6.60
C ARG A 48 1.73 -4.25 6.65
N CYS A 49 0.85 -3.47 6.01
CA CYS A 49 -0.58 -3.81 5.87
C CYS A 49 -0.85 -5.14 5.14
N TRP A 50 0.06 -5.59 4.29
CA TRP A 50 -0.07 -6.82 3.49
C TRP A 50 0.72 -8.01 4.03
N MET A 51 1.41 -7.87 5.16
CA MET A 51 2.15 -8.98 5.78
C MET A 51 1.20 -10.15 6.08
N PRO A 52 1.67 -11.41 6.05
CA PRO A 52 0.88 -12.53 6.55
C PRO A 52 0.46 -12.31 8.01
N VAL A 53 -0.52 -13.08 8.50
CA VAL A 53 -0.98 -12.93 9.90
C VAL A 53 0.01 -13.55 10.89
N ASP A 54 0.80 -14.54 10.44
CA ASP A 54 1.64 -15.39 11.29
C ASP A 54 3.14 -15.01 11.25
N VAL A 55 3.47 -13.73 11.05
CA VAL A 55 4.85 -13.24 11.03
C VAL A 55 5.12 -12.32 12.23
N ASP A 56 6.40 -12.21 12.63
CA ASP A 56 6.83 -11.50 13.83
C ASP A 56 6.39 -10.02 13.89
N GLU A 57 6.28 -9.37 12.72
CA GLU A 57 5.76 -8.00 12.62
C GLU A 57 4.29 -8.05 12.15
N PRO A 58 3.32 -7.82 13.05
CA PRO A 58 1.92 -7.90 12.68
C PRO A 58 1.51 -6.72 11.79
N ARG A 59 0.47 -6.97 10.99
CA ARG A 59 -0.28 -5.90 10.31
C ARG A 59 -0.64 -4.80 11.32
N PRO A 60 -0.61 -3.52 10.91
CA PRO A 60 -1.00 -2.43 11.79
C PRO A 60 -2.46 -2.59 12.23
N ARG A 61 -2.71 -2.22 13.48
CA ARG A 61 -4.06 -2.12 14.02
C ARG A 61 -4.82 -0.96 13.34
N ALA A 62 -6.14 -0.96 13.47
CA ALA A 62 -6.98 0.04 12.82
C ALA A 62 -6.65 1.48 13.26
N ASP A 63 -6.33 1.69 14.53
CA ASP A 63 -5.89 2.97 15.08
C ASP A 63 -4.56 3.45 14.50
N GLU A 64 -3.59 2.54 14.31
CA GLU A 64 -2.33 2.85 13.62
C GLU A 64 -2.56 3.28 12.17
N VAL A 65 -3.50 2.63 11.46
CA VAL A 65 -3.87 2.99 10.07
C VAL A 65 -4.51 4.37 10.01
N VAL A 66 -5.41 4.68 10.94
CA VAL A 66 -6.04 6.01 11.01
C VAL A 66 -5.01 7.09 11.31
N GLU A 67 -4.10 6.83 12.25
CA GLU A 67 -3.08 7.80 12.63
C GLU A 67 -2.07 8.05 11.51
N PHE A 68 -1.64 6.98 10.81
CA PHE A 68 -0.83 7.12 9.61
C PHE A 68 -1.52 8.00 8.56
N ALA A 69 -2.80 7.75 8.27
CA ALA A 69 -3.55 8.53 7.29
C ALA A 69 -3.68 10.02 7.69
N ARG A 70 -3.83 10.33 8.98
CA ARG A 70 -3.83 11.72 9.46
C ARG A 70 -2.49 12.42 9.22
N GLN A 71 -1.39 11.73 9.49
CA GLN A 71 -0.04 12.28 9.28
C GLN A 71 0.22 12.59 7.80
N GLU A 72 -0.19 11.69 6.90
CA GLU A 72 -0.11 11.90 5.45
C GLU A 72 -0.91 13.13 5.00
N LEU A 73 -2.12 13.36 5.54
CA LEU A 73 -2.91 14.55 5.22
C LEU A 73 -2.24 15.85 5.67
N VAL A 74 -1.56 15.83 6.82
CA VAL A 74 -0.80 16.98 7.31
C VAL A 74 0.40 17.25 6.40
N GLU A 75 1.15 16.22 6.02
CA GLU A 75 2.30 16.34 5.11
C GLU A 75 1.89 16.87 3.73
N MET A 76 0.77 16.40 3.16
CA MET A 76 0.25 16.88 1.89
C MET A 76 -0.13 18.37 1.94
N ARG A 77 -0.79 18.80 3.02
CA ARG A 77 -1.13 20.21 3.22
C ARG A 77 0.12 21.08 3.30
N ASN A 78 1.13 20.63 4.03
CA ASN A 78 2.38 21.38 4.21
C ASN A 78 3.22 21.44 2.92
N SER A 79 3.08 20.46 2.02
CA SER A 79 3.79 20.42 0.73
C SER A 79 3.08 21.21 -0.38
N SER A 80 1.85 21.67 -0.13
CA SER A 80 1.04 22.46 -1.06
C SER A 80 1.13 23.98 -0.80
N LEU A 81 1.90 24.37 0.24
CA LEU A 81 2.25 25.75 0.61
C LEU A 81 3.69 26.04 0.18
#